data_AF-A0AAU7CAZ0-F1
#
_entry.id   AF-A0AAU7CAZ0-F1
#
_cell.length_a   1.000
_cell.length_b   1.000
_cell.length_c   1.000
_cell.angle_alpha   90.00
_cell.angle_beta   90.00
_cell.angle_gamma   90.00
#
_symmetry.space_group_name_H-M   'P 1'
#
loop_
_entity.id
_entity.type
_entity.pdbx_description
1 polymer ?
#
loop_
_entity_poly.entity_id
_entity_poly.type
_entity_poly.pdbx_seq_one_letter_code
_entity_poly.pdbx_strand_id
1 'polypeptide(L)'
;MTPGRSSLEAIIKGCGIRLSSAQLDRLWAYHRMLRTANAELNLTRIHNFENMVLKHYVDSLLVLRFTELPSPLIDMGSGPGLPGIPLKIARPETQMILAEPRGARAEFLEEVCGRLKLGGVEVLAGKVNSKLSRKVAGVITRAVASIPETLDRVANCLEVGGRMLFMKGPDCDAEIAEAAKTHADRYRLVADHAYQIPGTPHDRRLVIYERLEGAGEEAMGEETGHSASVRAVSITSETNPTFKLCRDLLGGRGIRKQGRALLSGARPIAEVLEHFPGHAEGWLTDSQGAPPPTPDLTWYRLADPLFRALDASGTHAPLLLVRLPEIPEWSDEAPWPAGCTLFVPFQDPENVGAVIRSAAAFGAARVVLLRESAHPFHPKAARAAGPALFQVPLLEGPSIQDLTSDRVPLIALATDGPELGAAPFPESFGLVPGVEGPGLPAHFREGERRRIAMAPGVESLNAATATAVALYAWRQSRPDQPPVSSIDR
;
A
#
# COMPACT_ATOMS: atom_id res chain seq x y z
N MET A 1 -32.90 -11.43 -15.17
CA MET A 1 -33.25 -12.86 -15.46
C MET A 1 -32.90 -13.75 -14.27
N THR A 2 -33.55 -14.91 -14.09
CA THR A 2 -33.14 -15.87 -13.05
C THR A 2 -31.72 -16.40 -13.34
N PRO A 3 -30.78 -16.36 -12.37
CA PRO A 3 -29.44 -16.90 -12.56
C PRO A 3 -29.46 -18.38 -12.96
N GLY A 4 -28.78 -18.71 -14.05
CA GLY A 4 -28.80 -20.08 -14.59
C GLY A 4 -27.93 -20.22 -15.84
N ARG A 5 -27.67 -21.47 -16.23
CA ARG A 5 -26.89 -21.83 -17.42
C ARG A 5 -27.44 -21.18 -18.70
N SER A 6 -28.75 -21.25 -18.92
CA SER A 6 -29.39 -20.67 -20.11
C SER A 6 -29.32 -19.14 -20.13
N SER A 7 -29.45 -18.49 -18.96
CA SER A 7 -29.30 -17.03 -18.85
C SER A 7 -27.85 -16.59 -19.08
N LEU A 8 -26.87 -17.35 -18.58
CA LEU A 8 -25.45 -17.14 -18.84
C LEU A 8 -25.15 -17.26 -20.34
N GLU A 9 -25.66 -18.31 -20.98
CA GLU A 9 -25.53 -18.53 -22.42
C GLU A 9 -26.15 -17.39 -23.23
N ALA A 10 -27.35 -16.93 -22.88
CA ALA A 10 -28.03 -15.83 -23.55
C ALA A 10 -27.19 -14.54 -23.51
N ILE A 11 -26.63 -14.18 -22.35
CA ILE A 11 -25.80 -12.97 -22.20
C ILE A 11 -24.51 -13.09 -23.01
N ILE A 12 -23.79 -14.22 -22.90
CA ILE A 12 -22.54 -14.44 -23.65
C ILE A 12 -22.80 -14.41 -25.17
N LYS A 13 -23.88 -15.05 -25.62
CA LYS A 13 -24.29 -15.07 -27.03
C LYS A 13 -24.67 -13.68 -27.53
N GLY A 14 -25.40 -12.91 -26.72
CA GLY A 14 -25.79 -11.52 -26.99
C GLY A 14 -24.59 -10.59 -27.09
N CYS A 15 -23.53 -10.85 -26.34
CA CYS A 15 -22.25 -10.16 -26.48
C CYS A 15 -21.44 -10.58 -27.71
N GLY A 16 -21.96 -11.49 -28.55
CA GLY A 16 -21.32 -11.98 -29.76
C GLY A 16 -20.21 -13.00 -29.50
N ILE A 17 -20.19 -13.65 -28.34
CA ILE A 17 -19.26 -14.74 -28.04
C ILE A 17 -20.00 -16.07 -28.28
N ARG A 18 -19.27 -17.08 -28.78
CA ARG A 18 -19.81 -18.42 -29.02
C ARG A 18 -18.95 -19.43 -28.28
N LEU A 19 -19.58 -20.20 -27.42
CA LEU A 19 -18.98 -21.29 -26.67
C LEU A 19 -19.76 -22.57 -26.97
N SER A 20 -19.10 -23.73 -26.96
CA SER A 20 -19.79 -25.01 -27.06
C SER A 20 -20.63 -25.29 -25.81
N SER A 21 -21.57 -26.22 -25.91
CA SER A 21 -22.38 -26.65 -24.75
C SER A 21 -21.49 -27.05 -23.56
N ALA A 22 -20.46 -27.85 -23.79
CA ALA A 22 -19.54 -28.29 -22.74
C ALA A 22 -18.77 -27.13 -22.10
N GLN A 23 -18.40 -26.10 -22.87
CA GLN A 23 -17.74 -24.90 -22.35
C GLN A 23 -18.69 -24.06 -21.49
N LEU A 24 -19.95 -23.91 -21.92
CA LEU A 24 -20.99 -23.23 -21.14
C LEU A 24 -21.28 -23.96 -19.83
N ASP A 25 -21.32 -25.30 -19.85
CA ASP A 25 -21.56 -26.11 -18.67
C ASP A 25 -20.40 -25.99 -17.67
N ARG A 26 -19.14 -25.98 -18.15
CA ARG A 26 -17.95 -25.71 -17.32
C ARG A 26 -17.94 -24.29 -16.75
N LEU A 27 -18.27 -23.29 -17.56
CA LEU A 27 -18.29 -21.89 -17.11
C LEU A 27 -19.41 -21.65 -16.09
N TRP A 28 -20.55 -22.32 -16.25
CA TRP A 28 -21.63 -22.31 -15.26
C TRP A 28 -21.23 -23.03 -13.96
N ALA A 29 -20.56 -24.18 -14.05
CA ALA A 29 -20.03 -24.86 -12.88
C ALA A 29 -19.01 -23.99 -12.12
N TYR A 30 -18.08 -23.34 -12.85
CA TYR A 30 -17.16 -22.35 -12.28
C TYR A 30 -17.90 -21.21 -11.58
N HIS A 31 -18.93 -20.64 -12.21
CA HIS A 31 -19.74 -19.58 -11.62
C HIS A 31 -20.33 -20.00 -10.28
N ARG A 32 -20.88 -21.23 -10.19
CA ARG A 32 -21.44 -21.76 -8.94
C ARG A 32 -20.36 -21.90 -7.87
N MET A 33 -19.20 -22.45 -8.20
CA MET A 33 -18.07 -22.59 -7.28
C MET A 33 -17.62 -21.21 -6.75
N LEU A 34 -17.45 -20.24 -7.66
CA LEU A 34 -17.09 -18.87 -7.30
C LEU A 34 -18.13 -18.24 -6.36
N ARG A 35 -19.43 -18.42 -6.63
CA ARG A 35 -20.50 -17.88 -5.78
C ARG A 35 -20.49 -18.48 -4.38
N THR A 36 -20.28 -19.79 -4.27
CA THR A 36 -20.18 -20.48 -2.97
C THR A 36 -18.96 -20.00 -2.20
N ALA A 37 -17.78 -20.03 -2.81
CA ALA A 37 -16.54 -19.64 -2.15
C ALA A 37 -16.46 -18.14 -1.82
N ASN A 38 -17.18 -17.28 -2.56
CA ASN A 38 -17.16 -15.83 -2.32
C ASN A 38 -17.69 -15.42 -0.95
N ALA A 39 -18.61 -16.20 -0.37
CA ALA A 39 -19.18 -15.93 0.95
C ALA A 39 -18.11 -15.98 2.07
N GLU A 40 -17.11 -16.83 1.91
CA GLU A 40 -16.05 -17.06 2.90
C GLU A 40 -14.76 -16.32 2.53
N LEU A 41 -14.40 -16.30 1.24
CA LEU A 41 -13.09 -15.84 0.78
C LEU A 41 -13.07 -14.42 0.19
N ASN A 42 -14.23 -13.73 0.13
CA ASN A 42 -14.35 -12.38 -0.43
C ASN A 42 -13.61 -12.21 -1.78
N LEU A 43 -13.90 -13.14 -2.71
CA LEU A 43 -13.21 -13.31 -4.00
C LEU A 43 -13.53 -12.20 -5.01
N THR A 44 -14.75 -11.65 -4.99
CA THR A 44 -15.22 -10.55 -5.82
C THR A 44 -16.26 -9.71 -5.07
N ARG A 45 -16.25 -8.39 -5.37
CA ARG A 45 -17.22 -7.41 -4.86
C ARG A 45 -18.48 -7.30 -5.73
N ILE A 46 -18.54 -8.02 -6.86
CA ILE A 46 -19.69 -7.99 -7.77
C ILE A 46 -20.60 -9.15 -7.41
N HIS A 47 -21.78 -8.84 -6.89
CA HIS A 47 -22.73 -9.84 -6.41
C HIS A 47 -23.93 -10.07 -7.34
N ASN A 48 -24.23 -9.13 -8.25
CA ASN A 48 -25.30 -9.27 -9.21
C ASN A 48 -24.88 -10.22 -10.36
N PHE A 49 -25.72 -11.21 -10.67
CA PHE A 49 -25.43 -12.26 -11.65
C PHE A 49 -25.07 -11.71 -13.04
N GLU A 50 -25.89 -10.81 -13.59
CA GLU A 50 -25.69 -10.26 -14.93
C GLU A 50 -24.37 -9.46 -14.99
N ASN A 51 -24.09 -8.67 -13.96
CA ASN A 51 -22.82 -7.95 -13.83
C ASN A 51 -21.61 -8.89 -13.68
N MET A 52 -21.74 -10.01 -12.97
CA MET A 52 -20.67 -11.01 -12.93
C MET A 52 -20.43 -11.60 -14.32
N VAL A 53 -21.49 -11.98 -15.04
CA VAL A 53 -21.34 -12.54 -16.40
C VAL A 53 -20.68 -11.54 -17.34
N LEU A 54 -21.11 -10.28 -17.32
CA LEU A 54 -20.57 -9.23 -18.19
C LEU A 54 -19.12 -8.85 -17.81
N LYS A 55 -18.89 -8.46 -16.55
CA LYS A 55 -17.60 -7.87 -16.11
C LYS A 55 -16.54 -8.90 -15.75
N HIS A 56 -16.89 -10.17 -15.59
CA HIS A 56 -15.91 -11.22 -15.33
C HIS A 56 -15.75 -12.19 -16.47
N TYR A 57 -16.83 -12.65 -17.11
CA TYR A 57 -16.73 -13.70 -18.11
C TYR A 57 -16.66 -13.14 -19.52
N VAL A 58 -17.64 -12.32 -19.93
CA VAL A 58 -17.65 -11.68 -21.26
C VAL A 58 -16.38 -10.86 -21.45
N ASP A 59 -16.05 -9.99 -20.50
CA ASP A 59 -14.83 -9.19 -20.53
C ASP A 59 -13.56 -10.03 -20.73
N SER A 60 -13.39 -11.11 -19.96
CA SER A 60 -12.25 -12.03 -20.13
C SER A 60 -12.21 -12.66 -21.52
N LEU A 61 -13.37 -13.06 -22.05
CA LEU A 61 -13.50 -13.74 -23.32
C LEU A 61 -13.36 -12.81 -24.53
N LEU A 62 -13.64 -11.51 -24.38
CA LEU A 62 -13.50 -10.53 -25.47
C LEU A 62 -12.05 -10.39 -25.94
N VAL A 63 -11.07 -10.70 -25.09
CA VAL A 63 -9.64 -10.77 -25.45
C VAL A 63 -9.42 -11.64 -26.69
N LEU A 64 -10.17 -12.74 -26.84
CA LEU A 64 -10.05 -13.70 -27.94
C LEU A 64 -10.48 -13.14 -29.31
N ARG A 65 -11.05 -11.93 -29.37
CA ARG A 65 -11.37 -11.25 -30.63
C ARG A 65 -10.18 -10.53 -31.24
N PHE A 66 -9.22 -10.19 -30.40
CA PHE A 66 -8.13 -9.28 -30.76
C PHE A 66 -6.81 -10.02 -30.94
N THR A 67 -6.63 -11.13 -30.24
CA THR A 67 -5.40 -11.93 -30.31
C THR A 67 -5.68 -13.40 -30.03
N GLU A 68 -4.87 -14.25 -30.65
CA GLU A 68 -4.70 -15.62 -30.19
C GLU A 68 -3.95 -15.63 -28.85
N LEU A 69 -4.23 -16.62 -28.02
CA LEU A 69 -3.53 -16.77 -26.76
C LEU A 69 -2.16 -17.41 -27.01
N PRO A 70 -1.06 -16.77 -26.61
CA PRO A 70 0.24 -17.44 -26.62
C PRO A 70 0.21 -18.62 -25.65
N SER A 71 1.08 -19.61 -25.86
CA SER A 71 1.18 -20.77 -24.97
C SER A 71 2.63 -21.21 -24.79
N PRO A 72 3.12 -21.38 -23.55
CA PRO A 72 2.42 -21.22 -22.27
C PRO A 72 2.01 -19.78 -21.93
N LEU A 73 0.88 -19.61 -21.24
CA LEU A 73 0.33 -18.31 -20.80
C LEU A 73 0.25 -18.25 -19.27
N ILE A 74 0.79 -17.18 -18.67
CA ILE A 74 0.57 -16.88 -17.25
C ILE A 74 -0.58 -15.90 -17.09
N ASP A 75 -1.56 -16.22 -16.25
CA ASP A 75 -2.51 -15.24 -15.69
C ASP A 75 -1.92 -14.64 -14.41
N MET A 76 -1.32 -13.45 -14.53
CA MET A 76 -0.62 -12.78 -13.44
C MET A 76 -1.62 -12.07 -12.52
N GLY A 77 -1.70 -12.53 -11.27
CA GLY A 77 -2.63 -12.00 -10.28
C GLY A 77 -4.05 -12.51 -10.53
N SER A 78 -4.16 -13.82 -10.77
CA SER A 78 -5.38 -14.48 -11.25
C SER A 78 -6.58 -14.27 -10.31
N GLY A 79 -6.36 -14.00 -9.01
CA GLY A 79 -7.44 -13.79 -8.06
C GLY A 79 -8.32 -15.02 -7.96
N PRO A 80 -9.64 -14.92 -8.23
CA PRO A 80 -10.51 -16.08 -8.31
C PRO A 80 -10.42 -16.86 -9.64
N GLY A 81 -9.48 -16.54 -10.52
CA GLY A 81 -9.29 -17.23 -11.81
C GLY A 81 -9.64 -16.36 -13.00
N LEU A 82 -9.48 -15.05 -12.93
CA LEU A 82 -9.96 -14.12 -13.93
C LEU A 82 -8.81 -13.21 -14.43
N PRO A 83 -8.48 -13.22 -15.73
CA PRO A 83 -9.23 -13.82 -16.84
C PRO A 83 -8.93 -15.31 -17.14
N GLY A 84 -8.00 -15.96 -16.43
CA GLY A 84 -7.44 -17.26 -16.79
C GLY A 84 -8.46 -18.39 -16.97
N ILE A 85 -9.35 -18.64 -16.00
CA ILE A 85 -10.31 -19.74 -16.05
C ILE A 85 -11.29 -19.60 -17.23
N PRO A 86 -11.97 -18.45 -17.45
CA PRO A 86 -12.79 -18.26 -18.65
C PRO A 86 -12.02 -18.49 -19.96
N LEU A 87 -10.79 -17.98 -20.06
CA LEU A 87 -9.94 -18.15 -21.25
C LEU A 87 -9.58 -19.62 -21.47
N LYS A 88 -9.18 -20.34 -20.41
CA LYS A 88 -8.86 -21.77 -20.48
C LYS A 88 -10.05 -22.63 -20.88
N ILE A 89 -11.25 -22.29 -20.42
CA ILE A 89 -12.47 -22.97 -20.84
C ILE A 89 -12.70 -22.76 -22.33
N ALA A 90 -12.51 -21.53 -22.84
CA ALA A 90 -12.71 -21.19 -24.25
C ALA A 90 -11.60 -21.71 -25.19
N ARG A 91 -10.39 -21.89 -24.67
CA ARG A 91 -9.19 -22.40 -25.38
C ARG A 91 -8.53 -23.53 -24.57
N PRO A 92 -9.13 -24.74 -24.54
CA PRO A 92 -8.66 -25.86 -23.72
C PRO A 92 -7.22 -26.29 -24.00
N GLU A 93 -6.71 -26.05 -25.20
CA GLU A 93 -5.37 -26.37 -25.67
C GLU A 93 -4.27 -25.49 -25.07
N THR A 94 -4.59 -24.28 -24.59
CA THR A 94 -3.60 -23.33 -24.05
C THR A 94 -3.00 -23.84 -22.74
N GLN A 95 -1.70 -24.14 -22.70
CA GLN A 95 -1.00 -24.36 -21.42
C GLN A 95 -1.06 -23.10 -20.58
N MET A 96 -1.59 -23.20 -19.36
CA MET A 96 -1.90 -22.03 -18.54
C MET A 96 -1.32 -22.16 -17.13
N ILE A 97 -0.80 -21.07 -16.61
CA ILE A 97 -0.32 -20.95 -15.24
C ILE A 97 -1.12 -19.86 -14.56
N LEU A 98 -1.87 -20.18 -13.51
CA LEU A 98 -2.64 -19.23 -12.72
C LEU A 98 -1.79 -18.80 -11.52
N ALA A 99 -1.25 -17.59 -11.56
CA ALA A 99 -0.37 -17.09 -10.50
C ALA A 99 -1.16 -16.24 -9.50
N GLU A 100 -1.27 -16.72 -8.26
CA GLU A 100 -2.00 -16.05 -7.18
C GLU A 100 -1.22 -16.14 -5.86
N PRO A 101 -0.82 -15.00 -5.26
CA PRO A 101 0.04 -15.01 -4.08
C PRO A 101 -0.67 -15.39 -2.77
N ARG A 102 -2.00 -15.36 -2.70
CA ARG A 102 -2.75 -15.69 -1.47
C ARG A 102 -3.09 -17.17 -1.44
N GLY A 103 -2.56 -17.88 -0.44
CA GLY A 103 -2.74 -19.34 -0.28
C GLY A 103 -4.18 -19.82 -0.45
N ALA A 104 -5.12 -19.28 0.33
CA ALA A 104 -6.54 -19.67 0.25
C ALA A 104 -7.18 -19.44 -1.14
N ARG A 105 -6.67 -18.50 -1.94
CA ARG A 105 -7.14 -18.29 -3.32
C ARG A 105 -6.48 -19.25 -4.30
N ALA A 106 -5.20 -19.55 -4.11
CA ALA A 106 -4.51 -20.58 -4.87
C ALA A 106 -5.17 -21.96 -4.64
N GLU A 107 -5.48 -22.32 -3.40
CA GLU A 107 -6.22 -23.54 -3.05
C GLU A 107 -7.60 -23.60 -3.75
N PHE A 108 -8.34 -22.50 -3.76
CA PHE A 108 -9.59 -22.40 -4.51
C PHE A 108 -9.38 -22.61 -6.03
N LEU A 109 -8.30 -22.07 -6.61
CA LEU A 109 -7.98 -22.28 -8.02
C LEU A 109 -7.63 -23.75 -8.32
N GLU A 110 -6.93 -24.42 -7.42
CA GLU A 110 -6.63 -25.86 -7.53
C GLU A 110 -7.92 -26.68 -7.50
N GLU A 111 -8.84 -26.37 -6.58
CA GLU A 111 -10.17 -27.01 -6.51
C GLU A 111 -10.95 -26.80 -7.81
N VAL A 112 -10.99 -25.57 -8.33
CA VAL A 112 -11.65 -25.24 -9.60
C VAL A 112 -11.05 -26.04 -10.76
N CYS A 113 -9.73 -26.08 -10.89
CA CYS A 113 -9.06 -26.80 -11.97
C CYS A 113 -9.34 -28.31 -11.90
N GLY A 114 -9.27 -28.90 -10.70
CA GLY A 114 -9.57 -30.31 -10.47
C GLY A 114 -11.03 -30.65 -10.77
N ARG A 115 -11.98 -29.88 -10.23
CA ARG A 115 -13.41 -30.15 -10.36
C ARG A 115 -13.93 -29.98 -11.78
N LEU A 116 -13.42 -29.00 -12.51
CA LEU A 116 -13.78 -28.75 -13.91
C LEU A 116 -12.97 -29.62 -14.89
N LYS A 117 -11.99 -30.39 -14.40
CA LYS A 117 -11.07 -31.22 -15.16
C LYS A 117 -10.34 -30.42 -16.25
N LEU A 118 -9.81 -29.26 -15.88
CA LEU A 118 -9.03 -28.41 -16.78
C LEU A 118 -7.61 -28.98 -16.88
N GLY A 119 -7.29 -29.64 -18.00
CA GLY A 119 -5.93 -30.16 -18.26
C GLY A 119 -4.98 -29.06 -18.72
N GLY A 120 -3.67 -29.23 -18.48
CA GLY A 120 -2.66 -28.21 -18.87
C GLY A 120 -2.84 -26.89 -18.13
N VAL A 121 -3.27 -26.94 -16.87
CA VAL A 121 -3.32 -25.80 -15.95
C VAL A 121 -2.46 -26.10 -14.74
N GLU A 122 -1.65 -25.14 -14.34
CA GLU A 122 -0.88 -25.16 -13.10
C GLU A 122 -1.27 -23.96 -12.24
N VAL A 123 -1.35 -24.14 -10.93
CA VAL A 123 -1.54 -23.04 -9.98
C VAL A 123 -0.21 -22.73 -9.32
N LEU A 124 0.25 -21.49 -9.48
CA LEU A 124 1.47 -20.99 -8.85
C LEU A 124 1.08 -20.13 -7.65
N ALA A 125 1.23 -20.68 -6.44
CA ALA A 125 1.03 -19.97 -5.19
C ALA A 125 2.18 -18.99 -4.92
N GLY A 126 2.15 -17.82 -5.58
CA GLY A 126 3.22 -16.84 -5.50
C GLY A 126 3.01 -15.63 -6.41
N LYS A 127 3.89 -14.63 -6.28
CA LYS A 127 3.91 -13.47 -7.18
C LYS A 127 4.77 -13.78 -8.41
N VAL A 128 4.27 -13.49 -9.61
CA VAL A 128 5.11 -13.40 -10.81
C VAL A 128 6.02 -12.18 -10.66
N ASN A 129 7.31 -12.40 -10.77
CA ASN A 129 8.36 -11.39 -10.73
C ASN A 129 9.52 -11.83 -11.64
N SER A 130 10.54 -10.98 -11.77
CA SER A 130 11.71 -11.21 -12.60
C SER A 130 12.58 -12.40 -12.15
N LYS A 131 12.17 -13.18 -11.15
CA LYS A 131 12.89 -14.36 -10.66
C LYS A 131 12.22 -15.66 -11.08
N LEU A 132 11.04 -15.57 -11.66
CA LEU A 132 10.43 -16.69 -12.34
C LEU A 132 11.29 -17.00 -13.58
N SER A 133 12.18 -17.99 -13.44
CA SER A 133 13.05 -18.46 -14.53
C SER A 133 12.30 -19.29 -15.57
N ARG A 134 11.07 -19.71 -15.24
CA ARG A 134 10.20 -20.42 -16.16
C ARG A 134 9.84 -19.53 -17.33
N LYS A 135 10.25 -19.96 -18.51
CA LYS A 135 9.97 -19.29 -19.77
C LYS A 135 8.54 -19.57 -20.25
N VAL A 136 7.86 -18.54 -20.72
CA VAL A 136 6.49 -18.56 -21.21
C VAL A 136 6.34 -17.69 -22.46
N ALA A 137 5.47 -18.10 -23.38
CA ALA A 137 5.19 -17.36 -24.60
C ALA A 137 4.29 -16.14 -24.35
N GLY A 138 3.61 -16.08 -23.20
CA GLY A 138 2.89 -14.86 -22.83
C GLY A 138 2.48 -14.74 -21.39
N VAL A 139 2.10 -13.51 -21.04
CA VAL A 139 1.51 -13.15 -19.75
C VAL A 139 0.30 -12.27 -19.98
N ILE A 140 -0.80 -12.55 -19.28
CA ILE A 140 -2.01 -11.72 -19.26
C ILE A 140 -2.24 -11.22 -17.84
N THR A 141 -2.71 -9.97 -17.71
CA THR A 141 -3.14 -9.45 -16.41
C THR A 141 -4.32 -8.50 -16.53
N ARG A 142 -5.17 -8.54 -15.50
CA ARG A 142 -6.22 -7.55 -15.23
C ARG A 142 -5.94 -6.80 -13.91
N ALA A 143 -4.72 -6.90 -13.38
CA ALA A 143 -4.35 -6.34 -12.09
C ALA A 143 -4.22 -4.80 -12.12
N VAL A 144 -4.16 -4.20 -10.93
CA VAL A 144 -4.08 -2.75 -10.72
C VAL A 144 -2.69 -2.14 -10.93
N ALA A 145 -1.67 -2.97 -11.17
CA ALA A 145 -0.29 -2.51 -11.40
C ALA A 145 -0.16 -1.79 -12.75
N SER A 146 0.82 -0.88 -12.88
CA SER A 146 1.04 -0.15 -14.12
C SER A 146 1.66 -1.05 -15.21
N ILE A 147 1.54 -0.65 -16.48
CA ILE A 147 2.18 -1.32 -17.62
C ILE A 147 3.71 -1.40 -17.41
N PRO A 148 4.45 -0.30 -17.12
CA PRO A 148 5.89 -0.35 -16.87
C PRO A 148 6.28 -1.33 -15.73
N GLU A 149 5.61 -1.23 -14.58
CA GLU A 149 5.88 -2.09 -13.42
C GLU A 149 5.71 -3.57 -13.77
N THR A 150 4.68 -3.88 -14.56
CA THR A 150 4.40 -5.25 -14.98
C THR A 150 5.41 -5.76 -16.00
N LEU A 151 5.83 -4.93 -16.96
CA LEU A 151 6.85 -5.29 -17.95
C LEU A 151 8.17 -5.68 -17.29
N ASP A 152 8.57 -4.98 -16.22
CA ASP A 152 9.76 -5.36 -15.43
C ASP A 152 9.58 -6.68 -14.68
N ARG A 153 8.38 -6.92 -14.14
CA ARG A 153 8.08 -8.17 -13.42
C ARG A 153 8.10 -9.39 -14.32
N VAL A 154 7.78 -9.26 -15.60
CA VAL A 154 7.75 -10.41 -16.54
C VAL A 154 9.02 -10.54 -17.37
N ALA A 155 9.96 -9.61 -17.22
CA ALA A 155 11.17 -9.51 -18.05
C ALA A 155 12.01 -10.78 -18.12
N ASN A 156 11.97 -11.66 -17.11
CA ASN A 156 12.77 -12.88 -17.13
C ASN A 156 11.96 -14.14 -17.45
N CYS A 157 10.62 -14.10 -17.34
CA CYS A 157 9.77 -15.24 -17.67
C CYS A 157 9.20 -15.14 -19.09
N LEU A 158 8.92 -13.95 -19.62
CA LEU A 158 8.37 -13.79 -20.96
C LEU A 158 9.47 -14.04 -22.00
N GLU A 159 9.31 -14.99 -22.92
CA GLU A 159 10.31 -15.26 -23.97
C GLU A 159 10.43 -14.12 -24.97
N VAL A 160 11.57 -14.02 -25.67
CA VAL A 160 11.72 -13.16 -26.85
C VAL A 160 10.63 -13.52 -27.86
N GLY A 161 9.99 -12.51 -28.45
CA GLY A 161 8.80 -12.67 -29.29
C GLY A 161 7.51 -13.00 -28.50
N GLY A 162 7.62 -13.24 -27.20
CA GLY A 162 6.49 -13.47 -26.31
C GLY A 162 5.66 -12.20 -26.10
N ARG A 163 4.38 -12.38 -25.77
CA ARG A 163 3.41 -11.29 -25.66
C ARG A 163 2.95 -11.01 -24.23
N MET A 164 2.91 -9.74 -23.88
CA MET A 164 2.26 -9.22 -22.68
C MET A 164 0.89 -8.64 -23.04
N LEU A 165 -0.17 -9.14 -22.43
CA LEU A 165 -1.56 -8.77 -22.66
C LEU A 165 -2.11 -8.04 -21.43
N PHE A 166 -2.35 -6.74 -21.56
CA PHE A 166 -2.91 -5.90 -20.50
C PHE A 166 -4.39 -5.63 -20.71
N MET A 167 -5.23 -6.08 -19.78
CA MET A 167 -6.64 -5.72 -19.73
C MET A 167 -6.83 -4.45 -18.88
N LYS A 168 -6.91 -3.29 -19.52
CA LYS A 168 -6.95 -1.97 -18.86
C LYS A 168 -8.32 -1.27 -18.99
N GLY A 169 -8.50 -0.21 -18.21
CA GLY A 169 -9.55 0.78 -18.44
C GLY A 169 -9.18 1.76 -19.58
N PRO A 170 -10.03 2.74 -19.89
CA PRO A 170 -9.78 3.67 -20.99
C PRO A 170 -8.56 4.58 -20.72
N ASP A 171 -8.33 4.95 -19.45
CA ASP A 171 -7.35 5.94 -19.01
C ASP A 171 -5.93 5.37 -18.80
N CYS A 172 -5.38 4.64 -19.78
CA CYS A 172 -4.02 4.06 -19.68
C CYS A 172 -2.97 4.69 -20.59
N ASP A 173 -3.26 5.83 -21.24
CA ASP A 173 -2.32 6.49 -22.17
C ASP A 173 -1.03 6.93 -21.49
N ALA A 174 -1.10 7.44 -20.26
CA ALA A 174 0.09 7.83 -19.49
C ALA A 174 1.02 6.64 -19.24
N GLU A 175 0.47 5.47 -18.90
CA GLU A 175 1.25 4.24 -18.67
C GLU A 175 1.89 3.72 -19.98
N ILE A 176 1.18 3.84 -21.11
CA ILE A 176 1.71 3.46 -22.43
C ILE A 176 2.86 4.40 -22.83
N ALA A 177 2.68 5.70 -22.65
CA ALA A 177 3.71 6.69 -22.94
C ALA A 177 4.95 6.51 -22.07
N GLU A 178 4.77 6.19 -20.79
CA GLU A 178 5.87 5.86 -19.88
C GLU A 178 6.61 4.60 -20.34
N ALA A 179 5.90 3.49 -20.62
CA ALA A 179 6.52 2.26 -21.10
C ALA A 179 7.27 2.45 -22.43
N ALA A 180 6.74 3.27 -23.34
CA ALA A 180 7.43 3.64 -24.58
C ALA A 180 8.72 4.42 -24.33
N LYS A 181 8.86 5.09 -23.19
CA LYS A 181 10.09 5.80 -22.79
C LYS A 181 11.06 4.90 -22.03
N THR A 182 10.57 4.06 -21.12
CA THR A 182 11.40 3.31 -20.16
C THR A 182 11.71 1.87 -20.59
N HIS A 183 10.99 1.33 -21.58
CA HIS A 183 11.07 -0.08 -21.97
C HIS A 183 11.16 -0.32 -23.48
N ALA A 184 11.32 0.73 -24.30
CA ALA A 184 11.36 0.61 -25.76
C ALA A 184 12.54 -0.21 -26.31
N ASP A 185 13.59 -0.40 -25.51
CA ASP A 185 14.74 -1.24 -25.81
C ASP A 185 14.43 -2.75 -25.68
N ARG A 186 13.46 -3.12 -24.83
CA ARG A 186 13.12 -4.52 -24.50
C ARG A 186 11.73 -4.93 -24.97
N TYR A 187 10.85 -3.97 -25.19
CA TYR A 187 9.45 -4.22 -25.51
C TYR A 187 8.95 -3.24 -26.56
N ARG A 188 8.11 -3.74 -27.46
CA ARG A 188 7.41 -2.96 -28.47
C ARG A 188 5.92 -3.05 -28.25
N LEU A 189 5.24 -1.91 -28.23
CA LEU A 189 3.77 -1.87 -28.33
C LEU A 189 3.37 -2.38 -29.71
N VAL A 190 2.63 -3.49 -29.76
CA VAL A 190 2.17 -4.11 -31.01
C VAL A 190 0.72 -3.77 -31.31
N ALA A 191 -0.11 -3.64 -30.28
CA ALA A 191 -1.50 -3.28 -30.45
C ALA A 191 -2.07 -2.61 -29.20
N ASP A 192 -3.08 -1.78 -29.43
CA ASP A 192 -3.91 -1.18 -28.41
C ASP A 192 -5.35 -1.14 -28.95
N HIS A 193 -6.18 -2.05 -28.45
CA HIS A 193 -7.55 -2.22 -28.90
C HIS A 193 -8.52 -1.65 -27.87
N ALA A 194 -9.16 -0.54 -28.21
CA ALA A 194 -10.30 -0.03 -27.46
C ALA A 194 -11.56 -0.86 -27.78
N TYR A 195 -12.31 -1.22 -26.75
CA TYR A 195 -13.60 -1.88 -26.89
C TYR A 195 -14.52 -1.56 -25.72
N GLN A 196 -15.82 -1.72 -25.93
CA GLN A 196 -16.82 -1.61 -24.89
C GLN A 196 -17.38 -3.00 -24.58
N ILE A 197 -17.59 -3.32 -23.31
CA ILE A 197 -18.31 -4.56 -22.95
C ILE A 197 -19.76 -4.41 -23.41
N PRO A 198 -20.25 -5.28 -24.33
CA PRO A 198 -21.59 -5.10 -24.92
C PRO A 198 -22.68 -5.04 -23.86
N GLY A 199 -23.62 -4.10 -24.03
CA GLY A 199 -24.71 -3.89 -23.09
C GLY A 199 -24.31 -3.17 -21.80
N THR A 200 -23.12 -2.56 -21.74
CA THR A 200 -22.67 -1.75 -20.60
C THR A 200 -21.96 -0.48 -21.07
N PRO A 201 -21.87 0.57 -20.25
CA PRO A 201 -21.07 1.76 -20.55
C PRO A 201 -19.58 1.57 -20.19
N HIS A 202 -19.09 0.33 -20.08
CA HIS A 202 -17.72 0.06 -19.63
C HIS A 202 -16.77 -0.04 -20.82
N ASP A 203 -16.04 1.05 -21.04
CA ASP A 203 -14.95 1.10 -21.99
C ASP A 203 -13.70 0.44 -21.41
N ARG A 204 -12.99 -0.29 -22.26
CA ARG A 204 -11.83 -1.11 -21.91
C ARG A 204 -10.80 -1.02 -23.02
N ARG A 205 -9.55 -1.34 -22.67
CA ARG A 205 -8.45 -1.45 -23.62
C ARG A 205 -7.74 -2.79 -23.44
N LEU A 206 -7.39 -3.42 -24.55
CA LEU A 206 -6.44 -4.52 -24.58
C LEU A 206 -5.14 -4.00 -25.18
N VAL A 207 -4.14 -3.78 -24.34
CA VAL A 207 -2.83 -3.28 -24.75
C VAL A 207 -1.86 -4.45 -24.83
N ILE A 208 -1.19 -4.62 -25.96
CA ILE A 208 -0.34 -5.77 -26.26
C ILE A 208 1.08 -5.29 -26.54
N TYR A 209 2.02 -5.77 -25.73
CA TYR A 209 3.45 -5.60 -25.97
C TYR A 209 4.07 -6.93 -26.39
N GLU A 210 5.11 -6.85 -27.20
CA GLU A 210 5.95 -7.98 -27.58
C GLU A 210 7.36 -7.76 -27.05
N ARG A 211 7.97 -8.82 -26.48
CA ARG A 211 9.37 -8.78 -26.03
C ARG A 211 10.30 -8.82 -27.24
N LEU A 212 11.22 -7.88 -27.31
CA LEU A 212 12.25 -7.79 -28.34
C LEU A 212 13.48 -8.62 -27.98
N GLU A 213 14.28 -8.96 -28.99
CA GLU A 213 15.66 -9.42 -28.79
C GLU A 213 16.49 -8.27 -28.23
N GLY A 214 17.11 -8.47 -27.06
CA GLY A 214 18.08 -7.51 -26.53
C GLY A 214 19.41 -7.65 -27.26
N ALA A 215 20.07 -6.53 -27.55
CA ALA A 215 21.50 -6.52 -27.89
C ALA A 215 22.31 -6.93 -26.64
N GLY A 216 22.43 -8.24 -26.41
CA GLY A 216 23.10 -8.79 -25.23
C GLY A 216 22.48 -10.09 -24.70
N GLU A 217 22.18 -11.04 -25.59
CA GLU A 217 21.84 -12.42 -25.21
C GLU A 217 22.82 -13.41 -25.87
N GLU A 218 24.13 -13.16 -25.79
CA GLU A 218 25.14 -14.21 -25.95
C GLU A 218 26.21 -14.10 -24.85
N ALA A 219 26.30 -15.18 -24.06
CA ALA A 219 27.33 -15.49 -23.07
C ALA A 219 27.46 -14.56 -21.83
N MET A 220 26.80 -14.93 -20.72
CA MET A 220 27.30 -14.66 -19.36
C MET A 220 26.87 -15.82 -18.41
N GLY A 221 27.69 -16.81 -18.05
CA GLY A 221 29.09 -16.98 -18.37
C GLY A 221 29.95 -15.84 -17.83
N GLU A 222 30.04 -15.73 -16.51
CA GLU A 222 30.87 -14.76 -15.78
C GLU A 222 30.38 -13.31 -15.78
N GLU A 223 30.41 -12.74 -14.57
CA GLU A 223 30.21 -11.33 -14.28
C GLU A 223 31.22 -10.46 -15.03
N THR A 224 30.79 -9.34 -15.60
CA THR A 224 31.44 -8.01 -15.51
C THR A 224 30.59 -6.97 -16.25
N GLY A 225 30.41 -5.80 -15.63
CA GLY A 225 29.34 -4.85 -15.94
C GLY A 225 29.59 -3.83 -17.05
N HIS A 226 28.60 -2.97 -17.31
CA HIS A 226 28.51 -1.59 -16.78
C HIS A 226 27.26 -0.89 -17.36
N SER A 227 26.24 -0.70 -16.53
CA SER A 227 25.31 0.44 -16.56
C SER A 227 25.10 0.80 -15.10
N ALA A 228 25.33 2.06 -14.72
CA ALA A 228 25.59 2.53 -13.35
C ALA A 228 24.67 1.87 -12.31
N SER A 229 25.11 0.73 -11.79
CA SER A 229 24.32 -0.15 -10.95
C SER A 229 24.48 0.32 -9.52
N VAL A 230 23.39 0.67 -8.85
CA VAL A 230 23.40 0.87 -7.40
C VAL A 230 23.89 -0.45 -6.78
N ARG A 231 25.14 -0.46 -6.33
CA ARG A 231 25.80 -1.67 -5.85
C ARG A 231 25.16 -2.07 -4.52
N ALA A 232 24.46 -3.19 -4.50
CA ALA A 232 23.85 -3.72 -3.29
C ALA A 232 24.91 -4.14 -2.27
N VAL A 233 24.76 -3.71 -1.03
CA VAL A 233 25.50 -4.19 0.13
C VAL A 233 24.78 -5.42 0.66
N SER A 234 25.38 -6.59 0.47
CA SER A 234 24.82 -7.87 0.95
C SER A 234 25.05 -8.03 2.46
N ILE A 235 23.99 -8.36 3.20
CA ILE A 235 24.01 -8.58 4.65
C ILE A 235 23.44 -9.96 4.94
N THR A 236 24.32 -10.91 5.29
CA THR A 236 23.94 -12.31 5.53
C THR A 236 24.15 -12.76 6.97
N SER A 237 24.70 -11.89 7.84
CA SER A 237 25.03 -12.21 9.23
C SER A 237 24.37 -11.25 10.22
N GLU A 238 23.86 -11.78 11.34
CA GLU A 238 23.39 -11.00 12.48
C GLU A 238 24.50 -10.18 13.16
N THR A 239 25.76 -10.56 12.95
CA THR A 239 26.90 -9.83 13.52
C THR A 239 27.25 -8.58 12.72
N ASN A 240 26.67 -8.40 11.53
CA ASN A 240 26.92 -7.26 10.64
C ASN A 240 26.58 -5.92 11.33
N PRO A 241 27.47 -4.90 11.28
CA PRO A 241 27.23 -3.61 11.94
C PRO A 241 25.97 -2.89 11.50
N THR A 242 25.65 -2.88 10.20
CA THR A 242 24.44 -2.25 9.66
C THR A 242 23.20 -2.98 10.14
N PHE A 243 23.21 -4.31 10.16
CA PHE A 243 22.10 -5.09 10.72
C PHE A 243 21.86 -4.78 12.20
N LYS A 244 22.93 -4.76 13.01
CA LYS A 244 22.83 -4.41 14.43
C LYS A 244 22.25 -3.01 14.63
N LEU A 245 22.74 -2.03 13.86
CA LEU A 245 22.20 -0.68 13.86
C LEU A 245 20.70 -0.70 13.57
N CYS A 246 20.29 -1.32 12.46
CA CYS A 246 18.88 -1.36 12.05
C CYS A 246 18.00 -2.10 13.06
N ARG A 247 18.52 -3.16 13.70
CA ARG A 247 17.82 -3.88 14.76
C ARG A 247 17.63 -3.02 16.01
N ASP A 248 18.61 -2.20 16.37
CA ASP A 248 18.49 -1.26 17.49
C ASP A 248 17.39 -0.20 17.21
N LEU A 249 17.15 0.16 15.95
CA LEU A 249 16.10 1.10 15.54
C LEU A 249 14.67 0.59 15.79
N LEU A 250 14.50 -0.70 16.14
CA LEU A 250 13.19 -1.23 16.51
C LEU A 250 12.70 -0.74 17.87
N GLY A 251 13.57 -0.08 18.67
CA GLY A 251 13.22 0.51 19.96
C GLY A 251 13.60 1.99 20.06
N GLY A 252 12.85 2.75 20.86
CA GLY A 252 13.05 4.21 21.02
C GLY A 252 14.45 4.61 21.49
N ARG A 253 15.10 3.81 22.33
CA ARG A 253 16.48 4.08 22.79
C ARG A 253 17.50 3.99 21.66
N GLY A 254 17.36 2.99 20.78
CA GLY A 254 18.25 2.84 19.63
C GLY A 254 18.03 3.95 18.60
N ILE A 255 16.78 4.33 18.36
CA ILE A 255 16.44 5.47 17.49
C ILE A 255 17.12 6.75 17.96
N ARG A 256 16.97 7.14 19.24
CA ARG A 256 17.63 8.33 19.79
C ARG A 256 19.15 8.27 19.65
N LYS A 257 19.75 7.13 19.99
CA LYS A 257 21.21 6.95 19.93
C LYS A 257 21.77 7.07 18.51
N GLN A 258 21.05 6.57 17.52
CA GLN A 258 21.54 6.48 16.13
C GLN A 258 21.12 7.66 15.26
N GLY A 259 20.16 8.48 15.70
CA GLY A 259 19.58 9.57 14.90
C GLY A 259 18.89 9.08 13.63
N ARG A 260 18.44 7.82 13.62
CA ARG A 260 17.88 7.12 12.44
C ARG A 260 16.63 6.32 12.80
N ALA A 261 15.81 6.02 11.80
CA ALA A 261 14.65 5.14 11.95
C ALA A 261 14.39 4.28 10.72
N LEU A 262 13.62 3.21 10.91
CA LEU A 262 13.11 2.38 9.84
C LEU A 262 11.63 2.71 9.60
N LEU A 263 11.29 3.08 8.37
CA LEU A 263 9.93 3.23 7.91
C LEU A 263 9.51 1.97 7.14
N SER A 264 8.24 1.61 7.27
CA SER A 264 7.65 0.43 6.62
C SER A 264 6.37 0.79 5.88
N GLY A 265 6.06 0.02 4.84
CA GLY A 265 4.86 0.18 4.03
C GLY A 265 5.12 0.99 2.74
N ALA A 266 4.66 0.43 1.62
CA ALA A 266 4.97 0.97 0.30
C ALA A 266 4.47 2.41 0.08
N ARG A 267 3.24 2.73 0.51
CA ARG A 267 2.67 4.08 0.31
C ARG A 267 3.37 5.15 1.16
N PRO A 268 3.51 4.99 2.50
CA PRO A 268 4.24 5.97 3.31
C PRO A 268 5.68 6.18 2.84
N ILE A 269 6.37 5.10 2.42
CA ILE A 269 7.73 5.20 1.89
C ILE A 269 7.77 5.99 0.58
N ALA A 270 6.84 5.75 -0.35
CA ALA A 270 6.75 6.50 -1.60
C ALA A 270 6.50 7.99 -1.33
N GLU A 271 5.57 8.31 -0.43
CA GLU A 271 5.26 9.70 -0.04
C GLU A 271 6.47 10.40 0.60
N VAL A 272 7.24 9.70 1.44
CA VAL A 272 8.48 10.23 2.05
C VAL A 272 9.57 10.44 1.00
N LEU A 273 9.74 9.52 0.05
CA LEU A 273 10.71 9.68 -1.03
C LEU A 273 10.35 10.83 -1.98
N GLU A 274 9.05 11.05 -2.21
CA GLU A 274 8.56 12.13 -3.07
C GLU A 274 8.69 13.50 -2.39
N HIS A 275 8.22 13.63 -1.16
CA HIS A 275 8.09 14.93 -0.49
C HIS A 275 9.24 15.26 0.47
N PHE A 276 9.97 14.24 0.95
CA PHE A 276 11.05 14.38 1.94
C PHE A 276 12.32 13.58 1.58
N PRO A 277 12.80 13.61 0.32
CA PRO A 277 13.91 12.77 -0.15
C PRO A 277 15.20 12.97 0.64
N GLY A 278 15.45 14.17 1.17
CA GLY A 278 16.66 14.48 1.96
C GLY A 278 16.78 13.72 3.27
N HIS A 279 15.71 13.10 3.75
CA HIS A 279 15.74 12.24 4.94
C HIS A 279 16.10 10.78 4.60
N ALA A 280 15.99 10.37 3.34
CA ALA A 280 16.17 8.97 2.96
C ALA A 280 17.66 8.62 2.76
N GLU A 281 18.15 7.60 3.47
CA GLU A 281 19.57 7.19 3.41
C GLU A 281 19.79 5.79 2.83
N GLY A 282 18.87 4.87 3.13
CA GLY A 282 19.06 3.46 2.84
C GLY A 282 17.79 2.74 2.46
N TRP A 283 17.94 1.78 1.55
CA TRP A 283 16.87 0.94 1.05
C TRP A 283 17.15 -0.49 1.46
N LEU A 284 16.36 -1.02 2.40
CA LEU A 284 16.54 -2.35 2.94
C LEU A 284 15.53 -3.29 2.29
N THR A 285 16.05 -4.38 1.74
CA THR A 285 15.21 -5.45 1.20
C THR A 285 15.61 -6.80 1.73
N ASP A 286 14.73 -7.78 1.61
CA ASP A 286 15.12 -9.19 1.73
C ASP A 286 16.05 -9.60 0.58
N SER A 287 16.41 -10.89 0.55
CA SER A 287 17.33 -11.40 -0.47
C SER A 287 16.76 -11.27 -1.87
N GLN A 288 15.43 -11.10 -1.94
CA GLN A 288 14.67 -11.08 -3.17
C GLN A 288 14.10 -9.72 -3.59
N GLY A 289 14.25 -8.67 -2.78
CA GLY A 289 13.61 -7.38 -3.07
C GLY A 289 14.27 -6.59 -4.18
N ALA A 290 13.52 -5.61 -4.68
CA ALA A 290 13.92 -4.75 -5.78
C ALA A 290 14.96 -3.70 -5.34
N PRO A 291 15.83 -3.22 -6.24
CA PRO A 291 16.70 -2.08 -5.98
C PRO A 291 15.89 -0.85 -5.54
N PRO A 292 16.54 0.15 -4.92
CA PRO A 292 15.90 1.40 -4.59
C PRO A 292 15.34 2.09 -5.84
N PRO A 293 14.25 2.86 -5.69
CA PRO A 293 13.65 3.63 -6.80
C PRO A 293 14.55 4.77 -7.28
N THR A 294 15.51 5.21 -6.47
CA THR A 294 16.47 6.26 -6.79
C THR A 294 17.90 5.78 -6.53
N PRO A 295 18.90 6.22 -7.31
CA PRO A 295 20.28 5.75 -7.18
C PRO A 295 21.00 6.27 -5.94
N ASP A 296 20.48 7.32 -5.30
CA ASP A 296 21.09 7.99 -4.15
C ASP A 296 20.96 7.19 -2.85
N LEU A 297 20.07 6.19 -2.81
CA LEU A 297 19.87 5.35 -1.65
C LEU A 297 20.87 4.20 -1.63
N THR A 298 21.50 3.98 -0.48
CA THR A 298 22.32 2.78 -0.30
C THR A 298 21.43 1.56 -0.24
N TRP A 299 21.60 0.64 -1.19
CA TRP A 299 20.83 -0.61 -1.21
C TRP A 299 21.43 -1.65 -0.29
N TYR A 300 20.74 -1.99 0.79
CA TYR A 300 21.08 -3.10 1.68
C TYR A 300 20.20 -4.30 1.38
N ARG A 301 20.82 -5.41 0.98
CA ARG A 301 20.11 -6.66 0.67
C ARG A 301 20.38 -7.68 1.78
N LEU A 302 19.36 -7.96 2.58
CA LEU A 302 19.46 -8.80 3.76
C LEU A 302 19.05 -10.24 3.45
N ALA A 303 19.68 -11.23 4.09
CA ALA A 303 19.12 -12.59 4.11
C ALA A 303 17.70 -12.58 4.71
N ASP A 304 16.79 -13.42 4.20
CA ASP A 304 15.37 -13.35 4.56
C ASP A 304 15.07 -13.43 6.08
N PRO A 305 15.78 -14.25 6.89
CA PRO A 305 15.58 -14.24 8.35
C PRO A 305 15.92 -12.89 8.99
N LEU A 306 16.97 -12.22 8.50
CA LEU A 306 17.40 -10.92 8.98
C LEU A 306 16.39 -9.84 8.58
N PHE A 307 15.93 -9.88 7.34
CA PHE A 307 14.90 -8.94 6.89
C PHE A 307 13.61 -9.07 7.71
N ARG A 308 13.14 -10.31 7.94
CA ARG A 308 11.96 -10.57 8.79
C ARG A 308 12.14 -10.06 10.22
N ALA A 309 13.35 -10.08 10.75
CA ALA A 309 13.63 -9.53 12.09
C ALA A 309 13.51 -7.99 12.13
N LEU A 310 13.75 -7.29 11.00
CA LEU A 310 13.62 -5.83 10.90
C LEU A 310 12.21 -5.37 10.51
N ASP A 311 11.49 -6.17 9.71
CA ASP A 311 10.11 -5.89 9.29
C ASP A 311 9.12 -6.21 10.42
N ALA A 312 9.21 -5.47 11.52
CA ALA A 312 8.36 -5.64 12.72
C ALA A 312 6.85 -5.51 12.42
N SER A 313 6.51 -4.94 11.25
CA SER A 313 5.14 -4.74 10.79
C SER A 313 4.63 -5.86 9.86
N GLY A 314 5.48 -6.81 9.48
CA GLY A 314 5.13 -7.94 8.60
C GLY A 314 4.64 -7.51 7.22
N THR A 315 5.18 -6.43 6.68
CA THR A 315 4.75 -5.86 5.40
C THR A 315 5.24 -6.67 4.19
N HIS A 316 6.36 -7.38 4.33
CA HIS A 316 7.10 -8.01 3.24
C HIS A 316 7.42 -7.04 2.09
N ALA A 317 7.46 -5.75 2.40
CA ALA A 317 7.79 -4.67 1.48
C ALA A 317 9.11 -4.03 1.93
N PRO A 318 9.88 -3.40 1.03
CA PRO A 318 11.13 -2.73 1.39
C PRO A 318 10.97 -1.80 2.60
N LEU A 319 11.99 -1.74 3.44
CA LEU A 319 12.07 -0.79 4.54
C LEU A 319 12.96 0.39 4.12
N LEU A 320 12.55 1.59 4.51
CA LEU A 320 13.34 2.79 4.27
C LEU A 320 14.08 3.18 5.54
N LEU A 321 15.41 3.24 5.48
CA LEU A 321 16.24 3.83 6.51
C LEU A 321 16.27 5.34 6.30
N VAL A 322 15.82 6.07 7.32
CA VAL A 322 15.74 7.54 7.29
C VAL A 322 16.57 8.16 8.40
N ARG A 323 17.12 9.34 8.13
CA ARG A 323 17.67 10.25 9.12
C ARG A 323 16.54 11.04 9.78
N LEU A 324 16.59 11.13 11.10
CA LEU A 324 15.60 11.92 11.84
C LEU A 324 15.80 13.42 11.58
N PRO A 325 14.71 14.21 11.50
CA PRO A 325 14.80 15.64 11.66
C PRO A 325 15.32 15.98 13.08
N GLU A 326 15.86 17.18 13.24
CA GLU A 326 16.16 17.71 14.57
C GLU A 326 14.86 17.89 15.36
N ILE A 327 14.86 17.44 16.62
CA ILE A 327 13.73 17.58 17.54
C ILE A 327 14.24 18.43 18.71
N PRO A 328 14.13 19.77 18.62
CA PRO A 328 14.64 20.65 19.66
C PRO A 328 13.84 20.53 20.95
N GLU A 329 14.46 20.91 22.07
CA GLU A 329 13.74 21.03 23.34
C GLU A 329 12.72 22.18 23.27
N TRP A 330 11.52 21.90 23.76
CA TRP A 330 10.48 22.89 23.93
C TRP A 330 10.77 23.74 25.18
N SER A 331 10.51 25.04 25.08
CA SER A 331 10.57 25.98 26.19
C SER A 331 9.36 26.91 26.14
N ASP A 332 8.76 27.18 27.30
CA ASP A 332 7.69 28.17 27.43
C ASP A 332 8.18 29.60 27.14
N GLU A 333 9.49 29.84 27.28
CA GLU A 333 10.09 31.16 27.01
C GLU A 333 10.20 31.46 25.51
N ALA A 334 10.16 30.43 24.65
CA ALA A 334 10.19 30.59 23.22
C ALA A 334 8.89 31.21 22.69
N PRO A 335 8.91 31.86 21.51
CA PRO A 335 7.69 32.38 20.88
C PRO A 335 6.66 31.27 20.67
N TRP A 336 5.40 31.55 21.04
CA TRP A 336 4.28 30.65 20.81
C TRP A 336 3.67 30.93 19.43
N PRO A 337 3.57 29.91 18.55
CA PRO A 337 2.89 30.09 17.27
C PRO A 337 1.38 30.26 17.49
N ALA A 338 0.73 30.92 16.53
CA ALA A 338 -0.72 30.96 16.48
C ALA A 338 -1.30 29.55 16.29
N GLY A 339 -2.39 29.25 17.00
CA GLY A 339 -3.08 27.97 16.94
C GLY A 339 -2.69 26.98 18.04
N CYS A 340 -2.91 25.70 17.74
CA CYS A 340 -2.74 24.62 18.70
C CYS A 340 -1.28 24.15 18.74
N THR A 341 -0.65 24.24 19.91
CA THR A 341 0.52 23.42 20.27
C THR A 341 0.01 22.17 20.99
N LEU A 342 0.22 20.99 20.40
CA LEU A 342 -0.26 19.73 20.97
C LEU A 342 0.82 19.11 21.87
N PHE A 343 0.53 18.88 23.15
CA PHE A 343 1.43 18.20 24.08
C PHE A 343 1.03 16.74 24.22
N VAL A 344 1.88 15.81 23.80
CA VAL A 344 1.56 14.37 23.73
C VAL A 344 2.26 13.64 24.89
N PRO A 345 1.52 12.95 25.77
CA PRO A 345 2.08 12.13 26.86
C PRO A 345 1.93 10.60 26.64
N PHE A 346 1.75 10.14 25.41
CA PHE A 346 1.31 8.76 25.16
C PHE A 346 2.46 7.75 25.17
N GLN A 347 2.37 6.76 26.06
CA GLN A 347 3.33 5.67 26.16
C GLN A 347 3.18 4.62 25.03
N ASP A 348 1.98 4.48 24.46
CA ASP A 348 1.76 3.60 23.31
C ASP A 348 2.23 4.30 22.02
N PRO A 349 3.24 3.74 21.30
CA PRO A 349 3.68 4.27 20.03
C PRO A 349 2.55 4.42 18.99
N GLU A 350 1.57 3.51 18.95
CA GLU A 350 0.48 3.57 17.96
C GLU A 350 -0.37 4.83 18.17
N ASN A 351 -0.67 5.17 19.44
CA ASN A 351 -1.36 6.41 19.81
C ASN A 351 -0.53 7.65 19.47
N VAL A 352 0.79 7.65 19.72
CA VAL A 352 1.68 8.76 19.33
C VAL A 352 1.62 8.99 17.82
N GLY A 353 1.74 7.93 17.02
CA GLY A 353 1.70 8.05 15.56
C GLY A 353 0.35 8.54 15.04
N ALA A 354 -0.75 8.00 15.57
CA ALA A 354 -2.10 8.42 15.20
C ALA A 354 -2.37 9.90 15.53
N VAL A 355 -1.85 10.39 16.65
CA VAL A 355 -2.06 11.79 17.04
C VAL A 355 -1.22 12.76 16.22
N ILE A 356 0.01 12.39 15.84
CA ILE A 356 0.85 13.19 14.93
C ILE A 356 0.15 13.32 13.56
N ARG A 357 -0.42 12.22 13.06
CA ARG A 357 -1.21 12.26 11.82
C ARG A 357 -2.42 13.18 11.93
N SER A 358 -3.11 13.14 13.07
CA SER A 358 -4.26 14.01 13.34
C SER A 358 -3.84 15.48 13.45
N ALA A 359 -2.71 15.75 14.12
CA ALA A 359 -2.12 17.07 14.22
C ALA A 359 -1.79 17.66 12.85
N ALA A 360 -1.21 16.86 11.95
CA ALA A 360 -0.95 17.27 10.56
C ALA A 360 -2.25 17.57 9.81
N ALA A 361 -3.21 16.64 9.88
CA ALA A 361 -4.48 16.75 9.15
C ALA A 361 -5.32 17.97 9.56
N PHE A 362 -5.30 18.33 10.84
CA PHE A 362 -6.06 19.46 11.38
C PHE A 362 -5.25 20.76 11.52
N GLY A 363 -3.99 20.75 11.10
CA GLY A 363 -3.14 21.95 11.07
C GLY A 363 -2.69 22.45 12.44
N ALA A 364 -2.39 21.55 13.38
CA ALA A 364 -1.72 21.93 14.62
C ALA A 364 -0.37 22.57 14.29
N ALA A 365 -0.01 23.64 15.00
CA ALA A 365 1.18 24.42 14.71
C ALA A 365 2.48 23.65 14.99
N ARG A 366 2.48 22.83 16.05
CA ARG A 366 3.59 21.96 16.45
C ARG A 366 3.10 20.88 17.41
N VAL A 367 3.89 19.82 17.54
CA VAL A 367 3.67 18.72 18.49
C VAL A 367 4.86 18.67 19.45
N VAL A 368 4.58 18.75 20.74
CA VAL A 368 5.55 18.62 21.83
C VAL A 368 5.38 17.23 22.44
N LEU A 369 6.40 16.39 22.31
CA LEU A 369 6.42 15.05 22.86
C LEU A 369 6.95 15.09 24.28
N LEU A 370 6.07 14.92 25.25
CA LEU A 370 6.42 14.92 26.67
C LEU A 370 7.31 13.72 27.01
N ARG A 371 8.02 13.79 28.14
CA ARG A 371 9.01 12.78 28.54
C ARG A 371 8.46 11.35 28.61
N GLU A 372 7.18 11.20 28.93
CA GLU A 372 6.47 9.92 29.00
C GLU A 372 6.20 9.31 27.61
N SER A 373 6.25 10.12 26.55
CA SER A 373 5.87 9.67 25.22
C SER A 373 6.81 8.62 24.64
N ALA A 374 6.22 7.65 23.97
CA ALA A 374 6.94 6.79 23.06
C ALA A 374 7.59 7.63 21.94
N HIS A 375 8.74 7.15 21.47
CA HIS A 375 9.46 7.83 20.39
C HIS A 375 8.61 7.86 19.11
N PRO A 376 8.47 9.02 18.43
CA PRO A 376 7.54 9.17 17.30
C PRO A 376 7.94 8.35 16.07
N PHE A 377 9.25 8.11 15.93
CA PHE A 377 9.81 7.25 14.88
C PHE A 377 9.90 5.77 15.25
N HIS A 378 9.33 5.34 16.37
CA HIS A 378 9.20 3.91 16.67
C HIS A 378 8.42 3.20 15.54
N PRO A 379 8.76 1.96 15.10
CA PRO A 379 8.15 1.36 13.90
C PRO A 379 6.61 1.37 13.87
N LYS A 380 5.97 1.12 15.02
CA LYS A 380 4.52 1.21 15.19
C LYS A 380 3.97 2.65 15.06
N ALA A 381 4.63 3.62 15.69
CA ALA A 381 4.26 5.03 15.62
C ALA A 381 4.45 5.57 14.19
N ALA A 382 5.61 5.30 13.60
CA ALA A 382 5.94 5.73 12.24
C ALA A 382 4.97 5.18 11.20
N ARG A 383 4.53 3.93 11.35
CA ARG A 383 3.51 3.34 10.49
C ARG A 383 2.15 4.03 10.62
N ALA A 384 1.73 4.37 11.84
CA ALA A 384 0.46 5.06 12.07
C ALA A 384 0.49 6.52 11.58
N ALA A 385 1.62 7.20 11.78
CA ALA A 385 1.83 8.58 11.37
C ALA A 385 2.01 8.74 9.85
N GLY A 386 2.78 7.85 9.22
CA GLY A 386 3.18 7.98 7.82
C GLY A 386 4.06 9.23 7.59
N PRO A 387 3.87 9.99 6.49
CA PRO A 387 4.68 11.17 6.21
C PRO A 387 4.42 12.33 7.18
N ALA A 388 3.37 12.27 8.00
CA ALA A 388 3.04 13.31 8.98
C ALA A 388 4.19 13.58 9.98
N LEU A 389 5.08 12.60 10.18
CA LEU A 389 6.32 12.74 10.98
C LEU A 389 7.23 13.87 10.52
N PHE A 390 7.14 14.26 9.23
CA PHE A 390 7.97 15.29 8.61
C PHE A 390 7.18 16.56 8.27
N GLN A 391 5.85 16.54 8.42
CA GLN A 391 4.98 17.67 8.07
C GLN A 391 4.73 18.62 9.24
N VAL A 392 4.73 18.09 10.47
CA VAL A 392 4.46 18.86 11.67
C VAL A 392 5.74 19.00 12.48
N PRO A 393 6.13 20.21 12.90
CA PRO A 393 7.28 20.40 13.77
C PRO A 393 7.14 19.61 15.07
N LEU A 394 8.13 18.77 15.36
CA LEU A 394 8.21 17.97 16.58
C LEU A 394 9.20 18.62 17.55
N LEU A 395 8.87 18.67 18.84
CA LEU A 395 9.75 19.13 19.92
C LEU A 395 9.75 18.14 21.07
N GLU A 396 10.84 18.08 21.83
CA GLU A 396 10.92 17.31 23.08
C GLU A 396 10.47 18.18 24.26
N GLY A 397 9.48 17.72 25.03
CA GLY A 397 8.92 18.45 26.16
C GLY A 397 9.31 17.85 27.52
N PRO A 398 8.97 18.56 28.61
CA PRO A 398 9.19 18.08 29.96
C PRO A 398 8.30 16.87 30.30
N SER A 399 8.40 16.37 31.53
CA SER A 399 7.39 15.47 32.10
C SER A 399 6.03 16.16 32.10
N ILE A 400 4.94 15.42 31.90
CA ILE A 400 3.60 16.00 32.10
C ILE A 400 3.41 16.61 33.50
N GLN A 401 4.11 16.11 34.51
CA GLN A 401 4.07 16.64 35.88
C GLN A 401 4.71 18.03 36.00
N ASP A 402 5.68 18.31 35.14
CA ASP A 402 6.48 19.54 35.14
C ASP A 402 5.99 20.51 34.04
N LEU A 403 4.97 20.13 33.27
CA LEU A 403 4.43 20.93 32.19
C LEU A 403 3.54 22.05 32.73
N THR A 404 4.04 23.27 32.67
CA THR A 404 3.28 24.49 32.97
C THR A 404 3.53 25.55 31.89
N SER A 405 2.63 26.53 31.79
CA SER A 405 2.83 27.73 30.97
C SER A 405 2.12 28.90 31.62
N ASP A 406 2.84 30.01 31.76
CA ASP A 406 2.27 31.27 32.25
C ASP A 406 1.93 32.22 31.08
N ARG A 407 2.29 31.86 29.85
CA ARG A 407 2.16 32.71 28.66
C ARG A 407 0.91 32.44 27.85
N VAL A 408 0.52 31.17 27.74
CA VAL A 408 -0.71 30.79 27.03
C VAL A 408 -1.49 29.76 27.85
N PRO A 409 -2.82 29.71 27.69
CA PRO A 409 -3.63 28.70 28.36
C PRO A 409 -3.27 27.29 27.88
N LEU A 410 -3.11 26.37 28.84
CA LEU A 410 -3.08 24.94 28.60
C LEU A 410 -4.48 24.37 28.85
N ILE A 411 -5.06 23.79 27.80
CA ILE A 411 -6.40 23.19 27.81
C ILE A 411 -6.23 21.69 27.89
N ALA A 412 -6.65 21.10 29.00
CA ALA A 412 -6.56 19.65 29.19
C ALA A 412 -7.87 18.94 28.79
N LEU A 413 -7.75 17.81 28.09
CA LEU A 413 -8.90 16.95 27.81
C LEU A 413 -9.18 16.06 29.02
N ALA A 414 -10.36 16.23 29.59
CA ALA A 414 -10.83 15.49 30.75
C ALA A 414 -12.26 14.98 30.54
N THR A 415 -12.68 14.00 31.32
CA THR A 415 -14.06 13.49 31.29
C THR A 415 -15.04 14.43 32.00
N ASP A 416 -14.52 15.33 32.80
CA ASP A 416 -15.25 16.39 33.52
C ASP A 416 -14.85 17.79 33.02
N GLY A 417 -15.66 18.79 33.38
CA GLY A 417 -15.53 20.16 32.88
C GLY A 417 -16.53 20.50 31.76
N PRO A 418 -16.48 21.75 31.23
CA PRO A 418 -17.33 22.21 30.15
C PRO A 418 -17.14 21.39 28.87
N GLU A 419 -18.19 21.32 28.05
CA GLU A 419 -18.10 20.70 26.74
C GLU A 419 -17.11 21.46 25.85
N LEU A 420 -16.39 20.74 25.00
CA LEU A 420 -15.34 21.27 24.15
C LEU A 420 -15.74 22.50 23.33
N GLY A 421 -17.00 22.56 22.87
CA GLY A 421 -17.58 23.67 22.11
C GLY A 421 -18.24 24.77 22.95
N ALA A 422 -18.23 24.67 24.29
CA ALA A 422 -18.91 25.63 25.16
C ALA A 422 -18.21 27.00 25.21
N ALA A 423 -16.92 27.06 24.89
CA ALA A 423 -16.14 28.29 24.81
C ALA A 423 -15.26 28.28 23.55
N PRO A 424 -14.96 29.45 22.95
CA PRO A 424 -14.04 29.53 21.82
C PRO A 424 -12.64 29.07 22.23
N PHE A 425 -11.87 28.56 21.27
CA PHE A 425 -10.45 28.27 21.48
C PHE A 425 -9.64 29.58 21.41
N PRO A 426 -8.67 29.79 22.32
CA PRO A 426 -7.78 30.95 22.27
C PRO A 426 -6.98 31.04 20.96
N GLU A 427 -6.45 32.22 20.65
CA GLU A 427 -5.64 32.41 19.43
C GLU A 427 -4.46 31.43 19.37
N SER A 428 -3.70 31.39 20.48
CA SER A 428 -2.62 30.44 20.76
C SER A 428 -2.90 29.72 22.06
N PHE A 429 -2.77 28.39 22.06
CA PHE A 429 -3.01 27.58 23.26
C PHE A 429 -2.24 26.25 23.20
N GLY A 430 -2.05 25.64 24.36
CA GLY A 430 -1.60 24.27 24.48
C GLY A 430 -2.78 23.31 24.61
N LEU A 431 -2.84 22.25 23.81
CA LEU A 431 -3.78 21.15 24.01
C LEU A 431 -3.06 19.99 24.69
N VAL A 432 -3.60 19.52 25.83
CA VAL A 432 -3.02 18.43 26.61
C VAL A 432 -4.03 17.28 26.69
N PRO A 433 -3.87 16.21 25.91
CA PRO A 433 -4.71 15.02 26.03
C PRO A 433 -4.48 14.32 27.37
N GLY A 434 -5.53 13.67 27.88
CA GLY A 434 -5.43 12.84 29.08
C GLY A 434 -4.48 11.64 28.89
N VAL A 435 -3.82 11.23 29.98
CA VAL A 435 -2.99 10.02 30.02
C VAL A 435 -3.86 8.81 30.35
N GLU A 436 -3.70 7.72 29.60
CA GLU A 436 -4.35 6.44 29.90
C GLU A 436 -3.82 5.90 31.25
N GLY A 437 -4.70 5.68 32.24
CA GLY A 437 -4.34 5.19 33.57
C GLY A 437 -4.48 6.24 34.68
N PRO A 438 -3.38 6.83 35.21
CA PRO A 438 -3.39 7.65 36.42
C PRO A 438 -4.16 8.99 36.30
N GLY A 439 -4.57 9.36 35.08
CA GLY A 439 -5.24 10.64 34.79
C GLY A 439 -4.29 11.84 34.77
N LEU A 440 -4.84 13.03 34.59
CA LEU A 440 -4.07 14.27 34.55
C LEU A 440 -3.51 14.66 35.93
N PRO A 441 -2.31 15.26 35.99
CA PRO A 441 -1.75 15.89 37.19
C PRO A 441 -2.71 16.86 37.88
N ALA A 442 -2.56 17.03 39.20
CA ALA A 442 -3.47 17.85 40.00
C ALA A 442 -3.59 19.30 39.51
N HIS A 443 -2.49 19.92 39.07
CA HIS A 443 -2.50 21.30 38.56
C HIS A 443 -3.33 21.45 37.28
N PHE A 444 -3.44 20.41 36.44
CA PHE A 444 -4.35 20.42 35.29
C PHE A 444 -5.82 20.24 35.68
N ARG A 445 -6.12 19.67 36.86
CA ARG A 445 -7.49 19.57 37.39
C ARG A 445 -8.03 20.92 37.82
N GLU A 446 -7.16 21.80 38.28
CA GLU A 446 -7.50 23.16 38.70
C GLU A 446 -7.49 24.16 37.53
N GLY A 447 -6.81 23.83 36.43
CA GLY A 447 -6.75 24.64 35.19
C GLY A 447 -7.93 24.47 34.23
N GLU A 448 -7.79 25.04 33.02
CA GLU A 448 -8.80 24.94 31.98
C GLU A 448 -8.91 23.50 31.46
N ARG A 449 -10.13 22.95 31.53
CA ARG A 449 -10.44 21.59 31.10
C ARG A 449 -11.64 21.57 30.19
N ARG A 450 -11.62 20.66 29.22
CA ARG A 450 -12.73 20.48 28.29
C ARG A 450 -13.02 19.00 28.08
N ARG A 451 -14.31 18.67 28.02
CA ARG A 451 -14.79 17.30 27.78
C ARG A 451 -15.38 17.14 26.38
N ILE A 452 -15.30 15.92 25.88
CA ILE A 452 -16.02 15.50 24.67
C ILE A 452 -17.35 14.89 25.10
N ALA A 453 -18.47 15.36 24.52
CA ALA A 453 -19.76 14.76 24.79
C ALA A 453 -19.79 13.32 24.27
N MET A 454 -20.20 12.39 25.14
CA MET A 454 -20.26 10.96 24.84
C MET A 454 -21.67 10.42 25.06
N ALA A 455 -22.02 9.37 24.32
CA ALA A 455 -23.28 8.67 24.52
C ALA A 455 -23.32 8.02 25.92
N PRO A 456 -24.51 7.90 26.54
CA PRO A 456 -24.65 7.20 27.82
C PRO A 456 -24.07 5.79 27.75
N GLY A 457 -23.30 5.40 28.78
CA GLY A 457 -22.67 4.07 28.88
C GLY A 457 -21.25 3.97 28.29
N VAL A 458 -20.72 5.05 27.72
CA VAL A 458 -19.30 5.13 27.30
C VAL A 458 -18.55 6.06 28.27
N GLU A 459 -17.58 5.52 29.00
CA GLU A 459 -16.86 6.25 30.05
C GLU A 459 -15.70 7.09 29.53
N SER A 460 -15.03 6.64 28.46
CA SER A 460 -13.90 7.34 27.85
C SER A 460 -13.67 6.90 26.41
N LEU A 461 -12.95 7.74 25.66
CA LEU A 461 -12.42 7.41 24.33
C LEU A 461 -10.93 7.06 24.45
N ASN A 462 -10.43 6.29 23.49
CA ASN A 462 -8.98 6.16 23.29
C ASN A 462 -8.35 7.56 23.16
N ALA A 463 -7.18 7.76 23.76
CA ALA A 463 -6.61 9.10 23.92
C ALA A 463 -6.26 9.78 22.58
N ALA A 464 -5.77 9.03 21.59
CA ALA A 464 -5.51 9.56 20.26
C ALA A 464 -6.82 9.96 19.55
N THR A 465 -7.89 9.17 19.73
CA THR A 465 -9.23 9.47 19.19
C THR A 465 -9.82 10.73 19.82
N ALA A 466 -9.76 10.86 21.15
CA ALA A 466 -10.20 12.06 21.86
C ALA A 466 -9.46 13.30 21.36
N THR A 467 -8.14 13.18 21.16
CA THR A 467 -7.33 14.28 20.64
C THR A 467 -7.73 14.67 19.21
N ALA A 468 -7.99 13.68 18.34
CA ALA A 468 -8.45 13.96 16.97
C ALA A 468 -9.80 14.71 16.95
N VAL A 469 -10.75 14.32 17.81
CA VAL A 469 -12.02 15.04 17.97
C VAL A 469 -11.77 16.46 18.46
N ALA A 470 -10.84 16.64 19.40
CA ALA A 470 -10.51 17.96 19.93
C ALA A 470 -9.92 18.90 18.86
N LEU A 471 -8.95 18.39 18.09
CA LEU A 471 -8.34 19.12 16.98
C LEU A 471 -9.35 19.44 15.87
N TYR A 472 -10.25 18.50 15.55
CA TYR A 472 -11.32 18.73 14.58
C TYR A 472 -12.27 19.84 15.03
N ALA A 473 -12.74 19.81 16.28
CA ALA A 473 -13.63 20.86 16.80
C ALA A 473 -12.95 22.23 16.83
N TRP A 474 -11.65 22.27 17.19
CA TRP A 474 -10.85 23.50 17.08
C TRP A 474 -10.79 24.00 15.64
N ARG A 475 -10.48 23.13 14.67
CA ARG A 475 -10.42 23.51 13.25
C ARG A 475 -11.77 24.03 12.73
N GLN A 476 -12.87 23.40 13.13
CA GLN A 476 -14.23 23.84 12.76
C GLN A 476 -14.59 25.21 13.33
N SER A 477 -14.01 25.61 14.46
CA SER A 477 -14.20 26.96 15.00
C SER A 477 -13.49 28.07 14.21
N ARG A 478 -12.71 27.71 13.17
CA ARG A 478 -11.90 28.63 12.35
C ARG A 478 -12.07 28.37 10.83
N PRO A 479 -13.21 28.74 10.23
CA PRO A 479 -13.49 28.47 8.82
C PRO A 479 -12.58 29.24 7.83
N ASP A 480 -11.92 30.32 8.24
CA ASP A 480 -11.19 31.24 7.33
C ASP A 480 -9.70 30.94 7.14
N GLN A 481 -9.14 29.90 7.77
CA GLN A 481 -7.77 29.47 7.44
C GLN A 481 -7.82 28.45 6.30
N PRO A 482 -7.17 28.70 5.13
CA PRO A 482 -7.08 27.69 4.10
C PRO A 482 -6.44 26.41 4.67
N PRO A 483 -6.77 25.21 4.12
CA PRO A 483 -6.00 24.02 4.43
C PRO A 483 -4.52 24.32 4.18
N VAL A 484 -3.64 23.89 5.08
CA VAL A 484 -2.19 24.08 4.97
C VAL A 484 -1.79 23.63 3.57
N SER A 485 -1.54 24.60 2.68
CA SER A 485 -0.99 24.33 1.37
C SER A 485 0.41 23.76 1.62
N SER A 486 0.67 22.64 0.95
CA SER A 486 2.00 22.07 0.71
C SER A 486 3.12 23.07 0.97
N ILE A 487 3.98 22.70 1.91
CA ILE A 487 5.27 23.31 2.23
C ILE A 487 5.94 23.83 0.94
N ASP A 488 6.49 25.03 1.03
CA ASP A 488 7.26 25.69 -0.01
C ASP A 488 8.23 24.74 -0.73
N ARG A 489 8.26 24.86 -2.05
CA ARG A 489 8.93 24.01 -3.04
C ARG A 489 10.42 23.81 -2.83
#